data_AF-A0A661LJT0-F1
#
_entry.id   AF-A0A661LJT0-F1
#
_cell.length_a   1.000
_cell.length_b   1.000
_cell.length_c   1.000
_cell.angle_alpha   90.00
_cell.angle_beta   90.00
_cell.angle_gamma   90.00
#
_symmetry.space_group_name_H-M   'P 1'
#
loop_
_entity.id
_entity.type
_entity.pdbx_description
1 polymer ?
#
loop_
_entity_poly.entity_id
_entity_poly.type
_entity_poly.pdbx_seq_one_letter_code
_entity_poly.pdbx_strand_id
1 'polypeptide(L)'
;RGKAPSPEDEACADYIEHLVTGKPYDHVAAMERIVFHESAKKFIMGTKPYLPREDPIFCLQRDVFDFVIIAEKRGGLLEAKMVRGQK
;
A
#
# COMPACT_ATOMS: atom_id res chain seq x y z
N ARG A 1 8.63 -3.05 13.59
CA ARG A 1 9.27 -3.25 12.27
C ARG A 1 8.90 -4.63 11.77
N GLY A 2 8.50 -4.75 10.49
CA GLY A 2 8.47 -6.06 9.83
C GLY A 2 9.86 -6.68 9.88
N LYS A 3 9.96 -7.94 10.27
CA LYS A 3 11.24 -8.67 10.40
C LYS A 3 11.71 -9.27 9.07
N ALA A 4 10.86 -9.30 8.06
CA ALA A 4 11.12 -9.85 6.73
C ALA A 4 10.57 -8.89 5.65
N PRO A 5 11.13 -8.92 4.43
CA PRO A 5 10.58 -8.21 3.29
C PRO A 5 9.12 -8.57 3.07
N SER A 6 8.32 -7.57 2.69
CA SER A 6 6.90 -7.70 2.40
C SER A 6 6.70 -7.39 0.92
N PRO A 7 6.13 -8.32 0.13
CA PRO A 7 6.00 -8.10 -1.31
C PRO A 7 5.10 -6.90 -1.64
N GLU A 8 4.11 -6.60 -0.80
CA GLU A 8 3.25 -5.42 -0.94
C GLU A 8 3.96 -4.11 -0.62
N ASP A 9 4.79 -4.09 0.44
CA ASP A 9 5.55 -2.89 0.81
C ASP A 9 6.59 -2.54 -0.27
N GLU A 10 7.32 -3.54 -0.79
CA GLU A 10 8.29 -3.35 -1.87
C GLU A 10 7.60 -2.88 -3.16
N ALA A 11 6.46 -3.47 -3.53
CA ALA A 11 5.72 -3.06 -4.72
C ALA A 11 5.15 -1.64 -4.62
N CYS A 12 4.78 -1.20 -3.42
CA CYS A 12 4.37 0.18 -3.16
C CYS A 12 5.54 1.14 -3.36
N ALA A 13 6.72 0.81 -2.84
CA ALA A 13 7.93 1.61 -3.02
C ALA A 13 8.35 1.68 -4.49
N ASP A 14 8.35 0.55 -5.21
CA ASP A 14 8.64 0.48 -6.64
C ASP A 14 7.66 1.33 -7.47
N TYR A 15 6.37 1.35 -7.09
CA TYR A 15 5.39 2.18 -7.77
C TYR A 15 5.65 3.67 -7.56
N ILE A 16 6.00 4.09 -6.34
CA ILE A 16 6.39 5.48 -6.07
C ILE A 16 7.65 5.85 -6.85
N GLU A 17 8.66 4.96 -6.90
CA GLU A 17 9.87 5.17 -7.70
C GLU A 17 9.55 5.33 -9.18
N HIS A 18 8.65 4.50 -9.72
CA HIS A 18 8.16 4.64 -11.09
C HIS A 18 7.55 6.02 -11.36
N LEU A 19 6.67 6.50 -10.48
CA LEU A 19 6.04 7.82 -10.62
C LEU A 19 7.05 8.97 -10.55
N VAL A 20 8.11 8.85 -9.74
CA VAL A 20 9.11 9.90 -9.54
C VAL A 20 10.18 9.90 -10.63
N THR A 21 10.60 8.73 -11.11
CA THR A 21 11.79 8.57 -11.96
C THR A 21 11.47 8.14 -13.39
N GLY A 22 10.26 7.65 -13.64
CA GLY A 22 9.88 7.03 -14.91
C GLY A 22 10.41 5.60 -15.11
N LYS A 23 11.06 4.99 -14.11
CA LYS A 23 11.51 3.60 -14.16
C LYS A 23 10.35 2.65 -14.51
N PRO A 24 10.49 1.66 -15.39
CA PRO A 24 9.39 0.75 -15.73
C PRO A 24 8.83 0.01 -14.51
N TYR A 25 7.50 -0.08 -14.43
CA TYR A 25 6.78 -0.81 -13.38
C TYR A 25 5.61 -1.58 -13.98
N ASP A 26 5.59 -2.90 -13.75
CA ASP A 26 4.48 -3.77 -14.15
C ASP A 26 3.56 -4.02 -12.96
N HIS A 27 2.46 -3.28 -12.93
CA HIS A 27 1.49 -3.39 -11.85
C HIS A 27 0.77 -4.73 -11.83
N VAL A 28 0.50 -5.34 -12.99
CA VAL A 28 -0.24 -6.61 -13.05
C VAL A 28 0.61 -7.73 -12.49
N ALA A 29 1.89 -7.78 -12.85
CA ALA A 29 2.85 -8.72 -12.28
C ALA A 29 3.03 -8.53 -10.76
N ALA A 30 3.04 -7.28 -10.28
CA ALA A 30 3.08 -6.98 -8.85
C ALA A 30 1.83 -7.48 -8.12
N MET A 31 0.64 -7.24 -8.66
CA MET A 31 -0.62 -7.74 -8.10
C MET A 31 -0.64 -9.26 -8.01
N GLU A 32 -0.29 -9.96 -9.09
CA GLU A 32 -0.23 -11.42 -9.11
C GLU A 32 0.67 -11.94 -7.99
N ARG A 33 1.91 -11.43 -7.91
CA ARG A 33 2.88 -11.83 -6.89
C ARG A 33 2.35 -11.62 -5.46
N ILE A 34 1.64 -10.52 -5.20
CA ILE A 34 1.12 -10.19 -3.86
C ILE A 34 -0.09 -11.04 -3.50
N VAL A 35 -1.07 -11.17 -4.41
CA VAL A 35 -2.30 -11.92 -4.16
C VAL A 35 -2.03 -13.40 -3.89
N PHE A 36 -1.03 -13.98 -4.56
CA PHE A 36 -0.62 -15.36 -4.34
C PHE A 36 0.36 -15.54 -3.16
N HIS A 37 0.79 -14.46 -2.50
CA HIS A 37 1.68 -14.55 -1.34
C HIS A 37 0.92 -14.91 -0.05
N GLU A 38 1.61 -15.57 0.88
CA GLU A 38 1.07 -16.02 2.17
C GLU A 38 0.56 -14.87 3.07
N SER A 39 1.00 -13.62 2.82
CA SER A 39 0.45 -12.43 3.50
C SER A 39 -1.00 -12.16 3.09
N ALA A 40 -1.30 -12.15 1.79
CA ALA A 40 -2.64 -11.94 1.26
C ALA A 40 -3.58 -13.12 1.54
N LYS A 41 -3.07 -14.35 1.52
CA LYS A 41 -3.85 -15.57 1.79
C LYS A 41 -4.62 -15.53 3.12
N LYS A 42 -4.05 -14.89 4.16
CA LYS A 42 -4.70 -14.74 5.47
C LYS A 42 -5.99 -13.92 5.41
N PHE A 43 -6.07 -12.97 4.48
CA PHE A 43 -7.27 -12.19 4.20
C PHE A 43 -8.23 -13.00 3.34
N ILE A 44 -7.74 -13.54 2.21
CA ILE A 44 -8.55 -14.24 1.20
C ILE A 44 -9.29 -15.46 1.80
N MET A 45 -8.63 -16.22 2.67
CA MET A 45 -9.27 -17.37 3.34
C MET A 45 -10.49 -16.94 4.18
N GLY A 46 -10.53 -15.70 4.68
CA GLY A 46 -11.62 -15.17 5.49
C GLY A 46 -11.84 -15.92 6.79
N THR A 47 -10.80 -16.57 7.33
CA THR A 47 -10.86 -17.29 8.61
C THR A 47 -10.78 -16.35 9.82
N LYS A 48 -10.46 -15.07 9.58
CA LYS A 48 -10.31 -14.02 10.58
C LYS A 48 -11.28 -12.88 10.26
N PRO A 49 -12.34 -12.66 11.06
CA PRO A 49 -13.35 -11.63 10.78
C PRO A 49 -12.79 -10.20 10.69
N TYR A 50 -11.65 -9.93 11.34
CA TYR A 50 -10.97 -8.64 11.32
C TYR A 50 -10.01 -8.46 10.13
N LEU A 51 -9.91 -9.45 9.23
CA LEU A 51 -9.17 -9.38 7.97
C LEU A 51 -10.16 -9.59 6.82
N PRO A 52 -10.83 -8.52 6.33
CA PRO A 52 -11.75 -8.60 5.20
C PRO A 52 -11.11 -9.24 3.97
N ARG A 53 -11.88 -10.00 3.19
CA ARG A 53 -11.38 -10.72 2.02
C ARG A 53 -11.04 -9.77 0.86
N GLU A 54 -11.68 -8.62 0.86
CA GLU A 54 -11.61 -7.59 -0.16
C GLU A 54 -10.37 -6.71 -0.01
N ASP A 55 -9.80 -6.63 1.20
CA ASP A 55 -8.67 -5.75 1.54
C ASP A 55 -7.48 -5.88 0.57
N PRO A 56 -6.98 -7.08 0.20
CA PRO A 56 -5.87 -7.19 -0.74
C PRO A 56 -6.21 -6.55 -2.10
N ILE A 57 -7.46 -6.65 -2.57
CA ILE A 57 -7.85 -6.07 -3.85
C ILE A 57 -7.98 -4.55 -3.73
N PHE A 58 -8.60 -4.03 -2.67
CA PHE A 58 -8.73 -2.59 -2.45
C PHE A 58 -7.38 -1.90 -2.25
N CYS A 59 -6.50 -2.47 -1.43
CA CYS A 59 -5.19 -1.89 -1.14
C CYS A 59 -4.23 -1.89 -2.35
N LEU A 60 -4.47 -2.75 -3.35
CA LEU A 60 -3.66 -2.80 -4.57
C LEU A 60 -4.13 -1.84 -5.66
N GLN A 61 -5.26 -1.14 -5.48
CA GLN A 61 -5.72 -0.16 -6.45
C GLN A 61 -4.80 1.07 -6.46
N ARG A 62 -4.43 1.53 -7.65
CA ARG A 62 -3.60 2.72 -7.83
C ARG A 62 -4.43 3.97 -8.05
N ASP A 63 -3.95 5.09 -7.54
CA ASP A 63 -4.44 6.44 -7.82
C ASP A 63 -5.94 6.65 -7.54
N VAL A 64 -6.51 5.91 -6.58
CA VAL A 64 -7.92 6.05 -6.15
C VAL A 64 -8.14 7.34 -5.35
N PHE A 65 -7.09 7.83 -4.69
CA PHE A 65 -7.12 9.03 -3.88
C PHE A 65 -6.17 10.10 -4.44
N ASP A 66 -6.64 11.34 -4.46
CA ASP A 66 -5.94 12.53 -4.94
C ASP A 66 -5.35 13.37 -3.78
N PHE A 67 -5.08 12.72 -2.64
CA PHE A 67 -4.50 13.35 -1.46
C PHE A 67 -3.33 12.53 -0.91
N VAL A 68 -2.50 13.19 -0.12
CA VAL A 68 -1.43 12.56 0.68
C VAL A 68 -1.68 12.81 2.16
N ILE A 69 -1.09 11.98 3.02
CA ILE A 69 -1.11 12.16 4.48
C ILE A 69 0.28 12.57 4.92
N ILE A 70 0.39 13.74 5.56
CA ILE A 70 1.63 14.26 6.13
C ILE A 70 1.60 14.05 7.63
N ALA A 71 2.62 13.40 8.18
CA ALA A 71 2.80 13.23 9.62
C ALA A 71 3.64 14.38 10.19
N GLU A 72 3.12 15.09 11.18
CA GLU A 72 3.80 16.19 11.87
C GLU A 72 3.94 15.88 13.36
N LYS A 73 5.11 16.20 13.94
CA LYS A 73 5.30 16.04 15.38
C LYS A 73 4.77 17.25 16.14
N ARG A 74 3.76 17.06 16.99
CA ARG A 74 3.15 18.11 17.80
C ARG A 74 2.87 17.62 19.21
N GLY A 75 3.36 18.36 20.21
CA GLY A 75 3.15 18.00 21.62
C GLY A 75 3.63 16.59 22.00
N GLY A 76 4.67 16.07 21.33
CA GLY A 76 5.17 14.71 21.56
C GLY A 76 4.40 13.59 20.83
N LEU A 77 3.32 13.92 20.12
CA LEU A 77 2.56 12.99 19.28
C LEU A 77 2.88 13.19 17.79
N LEU A 78 2.49 12.23 16.96
CA LEU A 78 2.44 12.38 15.51
C LEU A 78 0.99 12.67 15.10
N GLU A 79 0.75 13.85 14.55
CA GLU A 79 -0.54 14.24 13.96
C GLU A 79 -0.51 13.97 12.45
N ALA A 80 -1.51 13.26 11.93
CA ALA A 80 -1.67 12.99 10.51
C ALA A 80 -2.60 14.03 9.88
N LYS A 81 -2.12 14.75 8.86
CA LYS A 81 -2.89 15.75 8.11
C LYS A 81 -3.07 15.33 6.67
N MET A 82 -4.32 15.31 6.21
CA MET A 82 -4.64 15.12 4.80
C MET A 82 -4.36 16.40 4.02
N VAL A 83 -3.59 16.30 2.94
CA VAL A 83 -3.26 17.41 2.04
C VAL A 83 -3.58 16.99 0.60
N ARG A 84 -4.32 17.84 -0.11
CA ARG A 84 -4.60 17.66 -1.55
C ARG A 84 -3.64 18.54 -2.35
N GLY A 85 -3.20 18.04 -3.50
CA GLY A 85 -2.46 18.87 -4.45
C GLY A 85 -3.36 19.98 -4.98
N GLN A 86 -2.86 21.22 -5.05
CA GLN A 86 -3.48 22.23 -5.91
C GLN A 86 -3.19 21.81 -7.35
N LYS A 87 -4.24 21.57 -8.15
CA LYS A 87 -4.10 21.45 -9.60
C LYS A 87 -3.63 22.76 -10.20
#